data_AF-A0A1E1VY85-F1
#
_entry.id   AF-A0A1E1VY85-F1
#
_cell.length_a   1.000
_cell.length_b   1.000
_cell.length_c   1.000
_cell.angle_alpha   90.00
_cell.angle_beta   90.00
_cell.angle_gamma   90.00
#
_symmetry.space_group_name_H-M   'P 1'
#
loop_
_entity.id
_entity.type
_entity.pdbx_description
1 polymer ?
#
loop_
_entity_poly.entity_id
_entity_poly.type
_entity_poly.pdbx_seq_one_letter_code
_entity_poly.pdbx_strand_id
1 'polypeptide(L)'
;PGSTFGFGENMRDRRIVALTPVNCILMPKVWLLQRNTANIWTRIQYYLEKKIPNKQQLFNEFLNQRRWEEYRQQLVGDVVAGAKTVNYTTVHDVPYSVRMEEMYDI
;
A
#
# COMPACT_ATOMS: atom_id res chain seq x y z
N PRO A 1 -18.72 1.72 -4.86
CA PRO A 1 -19.95 2.34 -5.42
C PRO A 1 -20.38 3.52 -4.54
N GLY A 2 -20.66 4.69 -5.12
CA GLY A 2 -21.03 5.89 -4.36
C GLY A 2 -19.91 6.93 -4.14
N SER A 3 -18.79 6.81 -4.85
CA SER A 3 -17.75 7.84 -4.86
C SER A 3 -18.20 9.05 -5.71
N THR A 4 -17.79 10.24 -5.30
CA THR A 4 -18.10 11.51 -5.99
C THR A 4 -16.81 12.22 -6.37
N PHE A 5 -16.80 12.89 -7.52
CA PHE A 5 -15.69 13.68 -8.02
C PHE A 5 -16.20 14.90 -8.78
N GLY A 6 -15.34 15.88 -9.05
CA GLY A 6 -15.70 17.10 -9.78
C GLY A 6 -16.46 18.15 -8.96
N PHE A 7 -16.45 18.05 -7.62
CA PHE A 7 -17.20 18.95 -6.74
C PHE A 7 -16.55 20.34 -6.54
N GLY A 8 -15.42 20.60 -7.18
CA GLY A 8 -14.56 21.76 -6.94
C GLY A 8 -13.27 21.43 -6.19
N GLU A 9 -12.93 20.15 -6.07
CA GLU A 9 -11.59 19.72 -5.66
C GLU A 9 -10.53 20.22 -6.65
N ASN A 10 -9.29 20.39 -6.19
CA ASN A 10 -8.21 20.82 -7.07
C ASN A 10 -7.89 19.70 -8.08
N MET A 11 -8.16 19.99 -9.36
CA MET A 11 -7.93 19.09 -10.49
C MET A 11 -6.65 19.41 -11.28
N ARG A 12 -5.84 20.38 -10.83
CA ARG A 12 -4.57 20.72 -11.48
C ARG A 12 -3.64 19.50 -11.49
N ASP A 13 -3.09 19.17 -12.66
CA ASP A 13 -2.24 18.00 -12.91
C ASP A 13 -2.92 16.66 -12.57
N ARG A 14 -4.27 16.59 -12.63
CA ARG A 14 -5.04 15.38 -12.31
C ARG A 14 -5.99 15.01 -13.44
N ARG A 15 -6.24 13.70 -13.58
CA ARG A 15 -7.20 13.15 -14.54
C ARG A 15 -8.03 12.06 -13.86
N ILE A 16 -9.28 11.94 -14.29
CA ILE A 16 -10.20 10.88 -13.86
C ILE A 16 -10.38 9.97 -15.05
N VAL A 17 -10.06 8.69 -14.87
CA VAL A 17 -10.07 7.69 -15.94
C VAL A 17 -10.84 6.48 -15.44
N ALA A 18 -11.75 5.99 -16.29
CA ALA A 18 -12.44 4.74 -16.04
C ALA A 18 -11.52 3.56 -16.44
N LEU A 19 -11.19 2.70 -15.48
CA LEU A 19 -10.43 1.46 -15.77
C LEU A 19 -11.34 0.32 -16.25
N THR A 20 -12.62 0.41 -15.91
CA THR A 20 -13.68 -0.52 -16.29
C THR A 20 -14.91 0.27 -16.76
N PRO A 21 -15.85 -0.34 -17.49
CA PRO A 21 -17.12 0.31 -17.81
C PRO A 21 -17.84 0.75 -16.53
N VAL A 22 -18.20 2.04 -16.44
CA VAL A 22 -18.85 2.63 -15.28
C VAL A 22 -20.03 3.50 -15.72
N ASN A 23 -21.08 3.52 -14.91
CA ASN A 23 -22.20 4.43 -15.07
C ASN A 23 -22.06 5.58 -14.06
N CYS A 24 -22.08 6.81 -14.57
CA CYS A 24 -21.96 8.02 -13.76
C CYS A 24 -23.20 8.89 -13.94
N ILE A 25 -23.65 9.53 -12.85
CA ILE A 25 -24.66 10.59 -12.91
C ILE A 25 -23.92 11.92 -12.90
N LEU A 26 -24.13 12.73 -13.94
CA LEU A 26 -23.63 14.10 -14.00
C LEU A 26 -24.71 15.05 -13.49
N MET A 27 -24.37 15.89 -12.51
CA MET A 27 -25.30 16.86 -11.94
C MET A 27 -24.68 18.27 -11.90
N PRO A 28 -25.39 19.32 -12.35
CA PRO A 28 -24.95 20.69 -12.20
C PRO A 28 -24.76 21.08 -10.73
N LYS A 29 -23.60 21.67 -10.41
CA LYS A 29 -23.28 22.10 -9.02
C LYS A 29 -24.30 23.08 -8.45
N VAL A 30 -24.89 23.93 -9.29
CA VAL A 30 -25.90 24.92 -8.87
C VAL A 30 -27.09 24.24 -8.18
N TRP A 31 -27.56 23.10 -8.69
CA TRP A 31 -28.69 22.36 -8.11
C TRP A 31 -28.35 21.76 -6.75
N LEU A 32 -27.10 21.33 -6.56
CA LEU A 32 -26.62 20.81 -5.28
C LEU A 32 -26.57 21.93 -4.25
N LEU A 33 -26.03 23.10 -4.62
CA LEU A 33 -25.91 24.25 -3.73
C LEU A 33 -27.27 24.83 -3.29
N GLN A 34 -28.31 24.72 -4.13
CA GLN A 34 -29.68 25.11 -3.74
C GLN A 34 -30.21 24.31 -2.56
N ARG A 35 -29.75 23.06 -2.36
CA ARG A 35 -30.09 22.22 -1.21
C ARG A 35 -28.86 21.90 -0.37
N ASN A 36 -28.15 22.94 0.07
CA ASN A 36 -26.95 22.82 0.91
C ASN A 36 -27.26 22.79 2.41
N THR A 37 -28.18 21.93 2.84
CA THR A 37 -28.54 21.80 4.26
C THR A 37 -27.30 21.42 5.07
N ALA A 38 -27.03 22.14 6.16
CA ALA A 38 -25.87 21.94 7.02
C ALA A 38 -24.50 21.98 6.29
N ASN A 39 -24.40 22.71 5.17
CA ASN A 39 -23.15 22.85 4.40
C ASN A 39 -22.52 21.52 3.96
N ILE A 40 -23.36 20.50 3.71
CA ILE A 40 -22.89 19.14 3.43
C ILE A 40 -21.95 19.09 2.22
N TRP A 41 -22.23 19.89 1.19
CA TRP A 41 -21.44 19.92 -0.04
C TRP A 41 -20.06 20.53 0.17
N THR A 42 -19.97 21.57 0.99
CA THR A 42 -18.70 22.18 1.38
C THR A 42 -17.86 21.19 2.19
N ARG A 43 -18.48 20.43 3.10
CA ARG A 43 -17.80 19.38 3.88
C ARG A 43 -17.26 18.27 2.99
N ILE A 44 -18.02 17.85 1.98
CA ILE A 44 -17.58 16.87 0.98
C ILE A 44 -16.38 17.41 0.20
N GLN A 45 -16.41 18.67 -0.23
CA GLN A 45 -15.29 19.29 -0.93
C GLN A 45 -14.01 19.28 -0.06
N TYR A 46 -14.10 19.69 1.21
CA TYR A 46 -12.96 19.63 2.14
C TYR A 46 -12.47 18.20 2.38
N TYR A 47 -13.39 17.24 2.48
CA TYR A 47 -13.04 15.83 2.62
C TYR A 47 -12.24 15.34 1.41
N LEU A 48 -12.69 15.64 0.19
CA LEU A 48 -12.01 15.26 -1.04
C LEU A 48 -10.62 15.92 -1.14
N GLU A 49 -10.53 17.22 -0.84
CA GLU A 49 -9.26 17.95 -0.86
C GLU A 49 -8.25 17.37 0.14
N LYS A 50 -8.70 16.99 1.34
CA LYS A 50 -7.84 16.34 2.35
C LYS A 50 -7.44 14.92 1.97
N LYS A 51 -8.33 14.17 1.31
CA LYS A 51 -8.10 12.76 0.97
C LYS A 51 -7.26 12.57 -0.28
N ILE A 52 -7.33 13.48 -1.25
CA ILE A 52 -6.62 13.33 -2.52
C ILE A 52 -5.24 14.00 -2.41
N PRO A 53 -4.14 13.23 -2.43
CA PRO A 53 -2.80 13.73 -2.16
C PRO A 53 -2.35 14.74 -3.22
N ASN A 54 -1.61 15.76 -2.79
CA ASN A 54 -1.02 16.73 -3.70
C ASN A 54 0.16 16.11 -4.49
N LYS A 55 0.61 16.80 -5.54
CA LYS A 55 1.68 16.32 -6.43
C LYS A 55 2.98 16.02 -5.69
N GLN A 56 3.34 16.85 -4.71
CA GLN A 56 4.56 16.68 -3.92
C GLN A 56 4.46 15.45 -3.00
N GLN A 57 3.31 15.24 -2.37
CA GLN A 57 3.02 14.05 -1.57
C GLN A 57 3.12 12.79 -2.43
N LEU A 58 2.50 12.78 -3.61
CA LEU A 58 2.58 11.67 -4.56
C LEU A 58 4.03 11.40 -5.01
N PHE A 59 4.81 12.45 -5.27
CA PHE A 59 6.20 12.31 -5.66
C PHE A 59 7.07 11.73 -4.53
N ASN A 60 6.88 12.20 -3.31
CA ASN A 60 7.60 11.67 -2.14
C ASN A 60 7.21 10.22 -1.85
N GLU A 61 5.92 9.90 -1.93
CA GLU A 61 5.40 8.53 -1.83
C GLU A 61 6.07 7.62 -2.86
N PHE A 62 6.13 8.06 -4.11
CA PHE A 62 6.79 7.32 -5.19
C PHE A 62 8.28 7.07 -4.90
N LEU A 63 9.03 8.08 -4.47
CA LEU A 63 10.44 7.93 -4.10
C LEU A 63 10.63 6.94 -2.94
N ASN A 64 9.76 7.03 -1.93
CA ASN A 64 9.80 6.12 -0.78
C ASN A 64 9.50 4.67 -1.19
N GLN A 65 8.51 4.46 -2.06
CA GLN A 65 8.17 3.14 -2.59
C GLN A 65 9.34 2.55 -3.39
N ARG A 66 10.01 3.34 -4.25
CA ARG A 66 11.20 2.87 -4.98
C ARG A 66 12.34 2.46 -4.07
N ARG A 67 12.66 3.29 -3.07
CA ARG A 67 13.71 2.98 -2.08
C ARG A 67 13.38 1.72 -1.29
N TRP A 68 12.12 1.56 -0.92
CA TRP A 68 11.64 0.36 -0.24
C TRP A 68 11.77 -0.89 -1.11
N GLU A 69 11.44 -0.80 -2.39
CA GLU A 69 11.61 -1.92 -3.33
C GLU A 69 13.08 -2.34 -3.47
N GLU A 70 13.99 -1.38 -3.61
CA GLU A 70 15.44 -1.61 -3.67
C GLU A 70 15.94 -2.27 -2.38
N TYR A 71 15.59 -1.70 -1.23
CA TYR A 71 15.96 -2.26 0.08
C TYR A 71 15.43 -3.67 0.27
N ARG A 72 14.17 -3.93 -0.11
CA ARG A 72 13.55 -5.25 -0.01
C ARG A 72 14.31 -6.29 -0.83
N GLN A 73 14.72 -5.93 -2.06
CA GLN A 73 15.49 -6.84 -2.91
C GLN A 73 16.86 -7.15 -2.32
N GLN A 74 17.55 -6.14 -1.78
CA GLN A 74 18.83 -6.33 -1.09
C GLN A 74 18.68 -7.22 0.13
N LEU A 75 17.70 -6.96 0.99
CA LEU A 75 17.44 -7.76 2.19
C LEU A 75 17.19 -9.23 1.87
N VAL A 76 16.38 -9.52 0.84
CA VAL A 76 16.14 -10.90 0.41
C VAL A 76 17.44 -11.54 -0.09
N GLY A 77 18.25 -10.80 -0.85
CA GLY A 77 19.57 -11.24 -1.30
C GLY A 77 20.50 -11.59 -0.14
N ASP A 78 20.57 -10.71 0.86
CA ASP A 78 21.42 -10.88 2.04
C ASP A 78 21.01 -12.09 2.89
N VAL A 79 19.69 -12.29 3.09
CA VAL A 79 19.15 -13.45 3.81
C VAL A 79 19.48 -14.75 3.06
N VAL A 80 19.30 -14.79 1.74
CA VAL A 80 19.62 -15.97 0.93
C VAL A 80 21.13 -16.23 0.91
N ALA A 81 21.97 -15.18 0.87
CA ALA A 81 23.41 -15.32 0.95
C ALA A 81 23.88 -15.84 2.31
N GLY A 82 23.30 -15.36 3.41
CA GLY A 82 23.57 -15.86 4.76
C GLY A 82 23.14 -17.31 4.95
N ALA A 83 21.98 -17.69 4.41
CA ALA A 83 21.48 -19.07 4.48
C ALA A 83 22.34 -20.10 3.72
N LYS A 84 23.25 -19.66 2.83
CA LYS A 84 24.24 -20.53 2.16
C LYS A 84 25.46 -20.86 3.02
N THR A 85 25.48 -20.47 4.29
CA THR A 85 26.45 -21.01 5.23
C THR A 85 26.23 -22.52 5.32
N VAL A 86 27.16 -23.28 4.76
CA VAL A 86 27.20 -24.74 4.89
C VAL A 86 27.19 -25.03 6.38
N ASN A 87 26.14 -25.69 6.87
CA ASN A 87 26.09 -26.10 8.26
C ASN A 87 27.06 -27.27 8.41
N TYR A 88 28.27 -27.00 8.91
CA TYR A 88 29.30 -28.01 9.13
C TYR A 88 29.01 -28.91 10.34
N THR A 89 27.87 -28.72 10.99
CA THR A 89 27.42 -29.57 12.08
C THR A 89 27.17 -30.98 11.56
N THR A 90 27.99 -31.90 12.05
CA THR A 90 27.86 -33.33 11.82
C THR A 90 27.12 -33.96 12.99
N VAL A 91 26.61 -35.17 12.78
CA VAL A 91 25.99 -35.96 13.86
C VAL A 91 26.95 -36.16 15.06
N HIS A 92 28.26 -36.05 14.84
CA HIS A 92 29.27 -36.19 15.90
C HIS A 92 29.38 -34.97 16.81
N ASP A 93 28.89 -33.80 16.40
CA ASP A 93 28.88 -32.56 17.19
C ASP A 93 27.73 -32.53 18.21
N VAL A 94 26.82 -33.50 18.14
CA VAL A 94 25.73 -33.70 19.09
C VAL A 94 26.19 -34.65 20.22
N PRO A 95 26.02 -34.29 21.51
CA PRO A 95 26.38 -35.14 22.64
C PRO A 95 25.77 -36.54 22.57
N TYR A 96 26.54 -37.54 23.01
CA TYR A 96 26.16 -38.95 22.90
C TYR A 96 24.84 -39.29 23.60
N SER A 97 24.52 -38.63 24.72
CA SER A 97 23.28 -38.86 25.47
C SER A 97 22.02 -38.53 24.65
N VAL A 98 22.05 -37.42 23.90
CA VAL A 98 20.94 -36.97 23.04
C VAL A 98 20.79 -37.90 21.83
N ARG A 99 21.92 -38.32 21.24
CA ARG A 99 21.90 -39.26 20.10
C ARG A 99 21.34 -40.64 20.45
N MET A 100 21.57 -41.11 21.67
CA MET A 100 21.02 -42.39 22.09
C MET A 100 19.52 -42.31 22.29
N GLU A 101 19.00 -41.21 22.84
CA GLU A 101 17.57 -41.01 23.09
C GLU A 101 16.75 -41.08 21.78
N GLU A 102 17.21 -40.43 20.71
CA GLU A 102 16.55 -40.46 19.39
C GLU A 102 16.63 -41.83 18.67
N MET A 103 17.56 -42.73 19.06
CA MET A 103 17.64 -44.09 18.50
C MET A 103 16.61 -45.05 19.10
N TYR A 104 16.01 -44.72 20.25
CA TYR A 104 14.98 -45.55 20.90
C TYR A 104 13.55 -45.23 20.43
N ASP A 105 13.35 -44.18 19.63
CA ASP A 105 12.04 -43.78 19.06
C ASP A 105 11.72 -44.44 17.70
N ILE A 106 12.21 -45.66 17.44
CA ILE A 106 11.87 -46.49 16.26
C ILE A 106 11.00 -47.68 16.67
#